data_AF-A0A1B1MR79-F1
#
_entry.id   AF-A0A1B1MR79-F1
#
_cell.length_a   1.000
_cell.length_b   1.000
_cell.length_c   1.000
_cell.angle_alpha   90.00
_cell.angle_beta   90.00
_cell.angle_gamma   90.00
#
_symmetry.space_group_name_H-M   'P 1'
#
loop_
_entity.id
_entity.type
_entity.pdbx_description
1 polymer ?
#
loop_
_entity_poly.entity_id
_entity_poly.type
_entity_poly.pdbx_seq_one_letter_code
_entity_poly.pdbx_strand_id
1 'polypeptide(L)'
;SNTPILVDGKDVMPEVNAVLAKMKDFSERVIGGEWKGYTGKTITDVVNIGIGGSDLGPFMVTEALKPYKNHLNMHFVSNVDGTHI
;
A
#
# COMPACT_ATOMS: atom_id res chain seq x y z
N SER A 1 -2.70 16.98 10.60
CA SER A 1 -2.82 17.59 11.95
C SER A 1 -2.72 16.47 12.97
N ASN A 2 -2.13 16.70 14.15
CA ASN A 2 -2.06 15.75 15.27
C ASN A 2 -2.94 16.20 16.46
N THR A 3 -4.02 16.91 16.17
CA THR A 3 -5.05 17.24 17.17
C THR A 3 -5.65 15.93 17.70
N PRO A 4 -5.73 15.71 19.02
CA PRO A 4 -6.30 14.50 19.59
C PRO A 4 -7.72 14.24 19.11
N ILE A 5 -8.03 12.98 18.78
CA ILE A 5 -9.37 12.53 18.37
C ILE A 5 -9.75 11.35 19.25
N LEU A 6 -10.76 11.55 20.10
CA LEU A 6 -11.19 10.54 21.05
C LEU A 6 -12.24 9.60 20.44
N VAL A 7 -11.96 8.31 20.46
CA VAL A 7 -12.92 7.22 20.18
C VAL A 7 -12.89 6.28 21.38
N ASP A 8 -14.05 5.98 21.96
CA ASP A 8 -14.17 5.16 23.19
C ASP A 8 -13.27 5.63 24.34
N GLY A 9 -13.09 6.95 24.46
CA GLY A 9 -12.27 7.59 25.49
C GLY A 9 -10.75 7.52 25.25
N LYS A 10 -10.30 7.05 24.08
CA LYS A 10 -8.88 6.94 23.73
C LYS A 10 -8.55 7.82 22.53
N ASP A 11 -7.43 8.54 22.59
CA ASP A 11 -6.90 9.26 21.43
C ASP A 11 -6.36 8.29 20.40
N VAL A 12 -6.91 8.31 19.18
CA VAL A 12 -6.52 7.40 18.09
C VAL A 12 -5.33 7.90 17.27
N MET A 13 -4.95 9.18 17.41
CA MET A 13 -3.88 9.77 16.60
C MET A 13 -2.51 9.08 16.76
N PRO A 14 -2.09 8.62 17.96
CA PRO A 14 -0.86 7.86 18.10
C PRO A 14 -0.85 6.57 17.26
N GLU A 15 -1.96 5.84 17.22
CA GLU A 15 -2.07 4.58 16.46
C GLU A 15 -2.05 4.83 14.95
N VAL A 16 -2.77 5.86 14.48
CA VAL A 16 -2.73 6.30 13.07
C VAL A 16 -1.29 6.60 12.64
N ASN A 17 -0.57 7.39 13.45
CA ASN A 17 0.81 7.77 13.14
C ASN A 17 1.77 6.58 13.18
N ALA A 18 1.56 5.61 14.09
CA ALA A 18 2.36 4.39 14.14
C ALA A 18 2.22 3.55 12.86
N VAL A 19 1.00 3.41 12.33
CA VAL A 19 0.76 2.68 11.07
C VAL A 19 1.35 3.44 9.88
N LEU A 20 1.17 4.77 9.81
CA LEU A 20 1.79 5.58 8.76
C LEU A 20 3.32 5.49 8.76
N ALA A 21 3.96 5.50 9.94
CA ALA A 21 5.40 5.33 10.07
C ALA A 21 5.86 3.95 9.57
N LYS A 22 5.12 2.89 9.93
CA LYS A 22 5.38 1.53 9.43
C LYS A 22 5.22 1.42 7.92
N MET A 23 4.17 2.03 7.35
CA MET A 23 3.95 2.06 5.89
C MET A 23 5.09 2.80 5.18
N LYS A 24 5.56 3.91 5.74
CA LYS A 24 6.68 4.67 5.20
C LYS A 24 7.95 3.82 5.16
N ASP A 25 8.40 3.27 6.28
CA ASP A 25 9.59 2.42 6.35
C ASP A 25 9.53 1.26 5.34
N PHE A 26 8.39 0.56 5.31
CA PHE A 26 8.20 -0.55 4.38
C PHE A 26 8.28 -0.11 2.92
N SER A 27 7.56 0.95 2.54
CA SER A 27 7.54 1.44 1.16
C SER A 27 8.90 1.97 0.72
N GLU A 28 9.63 2.67 1.59
CA GLU A 28 11.00 3.13 1.31
C GLU A 28 11.95 1.95 1.05
N ARG A 29 11.86 0.88 1.84
CA ARG A 29 12.68 -0.33 1.64
C ARG A 29 12.35 -1.07 0.35
N VAL A 30 11.07 -1.13 -0.03
CA VAL A 30 10.63 -1.75 -1.30
C VAL A 30 11.11 -0.90 -2.48
N ILE A 31 10.86 0.40 -2.46
CA ILE A 31 11.22 1.34 -3.53
C ILE A 31 12.74 1.50 -3.64
N GLY A 32 13.47 1.50 -2.53
CA GLY A 32 14.93 1.56 -2.49
C GLY A 32 15.60 0.24 -2.89
N GLY A 33 14.82 -0.84 -3.06
CA GLY A 33 15.34 -2.15 -3.42
C GLY A 33 16.08 -2.86 -2.27
N GLU A 34 16.00 -2.36 -1.04
CA GLU A 34 16.52 -3.05 0.16
C GLU A 34 15.67 -4.28 0.49
N TRP A 35 14.37 -4.21 0.21
CA TRP A 35 13.48 -5.36 0.32
C TRP A 35 13.74 -6.32 -0.84
N LYS A 36 14.29 -7.48 -0.51
CA LYS A 36 14.58 -8.53 -1.49
C LYS A 36 13.56 -9.67 -1.40
N GLY A 37 13.25 -10.25 -2.55
CA GLY A 37 12.60 -11.56 -2.59
C GLY A 37 13.52 -12.66 -2.08
N TYR A 38 12.97 -13.87 -1.97
CA TYR A 38 13.69 -15.04 -1.42
C TYR A 38 15.05 -15.31 -2.08
N THR A 39 15.16 -15.07 -3.40
CA THR A 39 16.39 -15.28 -4.17
C THR A 39 17.33 -14.06 -4.20
N GLY A 40 17.07 -13.02 -3.39
CA GLY A 40 17.90 -11.82 -3.32
C GLY A 40 17.60 -10.75 -4.39
N LYS A 41 16.62 -10.99 -5.26
CA LYS A 41 16.20 -10.02 -6.30
C LYS A 41 15.37 -8.88 -5.69
N THR A 42 15.52 -7.68 -6.24
CA THR A 42 14.65 -6.53 -5.90
C THR A 42 13.22 -6.78 -6.35
N ILE A 43 12.27 -6.15 -5.67
CA ILE A 43 10.87 -6.15 -6.10
C ILE A 43 10.71 -5.27 -7.34
N THR A 44 10.00 -5.77 -8.35
CA THR A 44 9.66 -5.05 -9.58
C THR A 44 8.16 -4.88 -9.76
N ASP A 45 7.37 -5.74 -9.12
CA ASP A 45 5.94 -5.87 -9.29
C ASP A 45 5.25 -5.97 -7.92
N VAL A 46 4.15 -5.24 -7.76
CA VAL A 46 3.30 -5.26 -6.56
C VAL A 46 1.91 -5.68 -7.00
N VAL A 47 1.37 -6.73 -6.36
CA VAL A 47 0.03 -7.24 -6.63
C VAL A 47 -0.87 -6.93 -5.43
N ASN A 48 -1.82 -6.02 -5.61
CA ASN A 48 -2.87 -5.76 -4.63
C ASN A 48 -3.97 -6.81 -4.79
N ILE A 49 -4.25 -7.56 -3.73
CA ILE A 49 -5.30 -8.59 -3.73
C ILE A 49 -6.39 -8.14 -2.76
N GLY A 50 -7.56 -7.79 -3.28
CA GLY A 50 -8.66 -7.26 -2.48
C GLY A 50 -9.90 -7.01 -3.33
N ILE A 51 -11.07 -6.91 -2.71
CA ILE A 51 -12.34 -6.64 -3.40
C ILE A 51 -13.01 -5.40 -2.81
N GLY A 52 -13.85 -4.74 -3.61
CA GLY A 52 -14.65 -3.60 -3.16
C GLY A 52 -13.78 -2.43 -2.70
N GLY A 53 -13.99 -1.97 -1.46
CA GLY A 53 -13.24 -0.83 -0.91
C GLY A 53 -11.73 -1.05 -0.84
N SER A 54 -11.28 -2.29 -0.69
CA SER A 54 -9.85 -2.66 -0.64
C SER A 54 -9.18 -2.73 -2.02
N ASP A 55 -9.92 -2.47 -3.10
CA ASP A 55 -9.43 -2.49 -4.48
C ASP A 55 -9.67 -1.16 -5.20
N LEU A 56 -10.93 -0.71 -5.22
CA LEU A 56 -11.36 0.44 -6.02
C LEU A 56 -10.60 1.72 -5.65
N GLY A 57 -10.37 1.96 -4.34
CA GLY A 57 -9.62 3.12 -3.87
C GLY A 57 -8.16 3.10 -4.31
N PRO A 58 -7.39 2.05 -3.94
CA PRO A 58 -6.02 1.86 -4.41
C PRO A 58 -5.86 1.93 -5.93
N PHE A 59 -6.70 1.22 -6.70
CA PHE A 59 -6.66 1.24 -8.16
C PHE A 59 -6.85 2.66 -8.71
N MET A 60 -7.92 3.33 -8.30
CA MET A 60 -8.25 4.68 -8.76
C MET A 60 -7.13 5.68 -8.49
N VAL A 61 -6.57 5.70 -7.27
CA VAL A 61 -5.51 6.66 -6.91
C VAL A 61 -4.22 6.38 -7.69
N THR A 62 -3.85 5.11 -7.89
CA THR A 62 -2.64 4.78 -8.66
C THR A 62 -2.75 5.15 -10.13
N GLU A 63 -3.93 5.03 -10.75
CA GLU A 63 -4.14 5.50 -12.13
C GLU A 63 -4.22 7.03 -12.21
N ALA A 64 -4.90 7.69 -11.27
CA ALA A 64 -5.01 9.15 -11.25
C ALA A 64 -3.64 9.83 -11.05
N LEU A 65 -2.75 9.23 -10.26
CA LEU A 65 -1.42 9.76 -9.96
C LEU A 65 -0.30 9.11 -10.78
N LYS A 66 -0.64 8.42 -11.88
CA LYS A 66 0.32 7.74 -12.77
C LYS A 66 1.51 8.60 -13.23
N PRO A 67 1.40 9.93 -13.46
CA PRO A 67 2.56 10.77 -13.76
C PRO A 67 3.64 10.80 -12.66
N TYR A 68 3.30 10.44 -11.42
CA TYR A 68 4.22 10.38 -10.28
C TYR A 68 4.73 8.96 -9.97
N LYS A 69 4.39 7.98 -10.82
CA LYS A 69 4.80 6.58 -10.66
C LYS A 69 6.32 6.45 -10.67
N ASN A 70 6.84 5.53 -9.85
CA ASN A 70 8.23 5.08 -9.91
C ASN A 70 8.40 3.85 -10.84
N HIS A 71 9.43 3.03 -10.61
CA HIS A 71 9.74 1.87 -11.44
C HIS A 71 8.86 0.63 -11.17
N LEU A 72 8.10 0.59 -10.07
CA LEU A 72 7.30 -0.58 -9.68
C LEU A 72 6.07 -0.73 -10.57
N ASN A 73 5.80 -1.94 -11.05
CA ASN A 73 4.56 -2.25 -11.76
C ASN A 73 3.47 -2.62 -10.76
N MET A 74 2.31 -1.96 -10.89
CA MET A 74 1.17 -2.17 -10.01
C MET A 74 0.14 -3.06 -10.71
N HIS A 75 -0.29 -4.12 -10.02
CA HIS A 75 -1.30 -5.07 -10.49
C HIS A 75 -2.42 -5.16 -9.44
N PHE A 76 -3.66 -5.35 -9.89
CA PHE A 76 -4.84 -5.39 -9.03
C PHE A 76 -5.65 -6.65 -9.34
N VAL A 77 -5.83 -7.50 -8.34
CA VAL A 77 -6.56 -8.76 -8.42
C VAL A 77 -7.74 -8.70 -7.45
N SER A 78 -8.94 -8.61 -7.99
CA SER A 78 -10.14 -8.37 -7.19
C SER A 78 -11.30 -9.35 -7.39
N ASN A 79 -11.17 -10.26 -8.34
CA ASN A 79 -12.20 -11.25 -8.62
C ASN A 79 -11.71 -12.67 -8.29
N VAL A 80 -12.63 -13.54 -7.86
CA VAL A 80 -12.36 -14.97 -7.57
C VAL A 80 -12.38 -15.81 -8.86
N ASP A 81 -12.90 -15.25 -9.96
CA ASP A 81 -12.78 -15.84 -11.29
C ASP A 81 -11.29 -15.94 -11.69
N GLY A 82 -10.85 -17.16 -12.01
CA GLY A 82 -9.46 -17.49 -12.33
C GLY A 82 -8.90 -16.77 -13.57
N THR A 83 -9.72 -16.04 -14.31
CA THR A 83 -9.27 -15.16 -15.40
C THR A 83 -8.51 -13.92 -14.88
N HIS A 84 -8.66 -13.56 -13.61
CA HIS A 84 -7.98 -12.44 -12.95
C HIS A 84 -6.70 -12.82 -12.19
N ILE A 85 -6.32 -14.11 -12.19
CA ILE A 85 -5.11 -14.66 -11.55
C ILE A 85 -4.09 -15.07 -12.61
#